data_AF-A0A0C9ZIA9-F1
#
_entry.id   AF-A0A0C9ZIA9-F1
#
_cell.length_a   1.000
_cell.length_b   1.000
_cell.length_c   1.000
_cell.angle_alpha   90.00
_cell.angle_beta   90.00
_cell.angle_gamma   90.00
#
_symmetry.space_group_name_H-M   'P 1'
#
loop_
_entity.id
_entity.type
_entity.pdbx_description
1 polymer ?
#
loop_
_entity_poly.entity_id
_entity_poly.type
_entity_poly.pdbx_seq_one_letter_code
_entity_poly.pdbx_strand_id
1 'polypeptide(L)'
;MRQVDAVSGEQYRYALTNFRIAHEKVEEQRRQLEEQEKQVALLRSRIALLEGTASDERQEGGRHGGSSVDDFSIKNAASQLERLINRWAADIVRAPPSPLSDIHGAALGDITGTYDHAPYDVSPMQVQNILRHAMSEVIGNEIVNILVVTNSPEANVQLTRIHEHLFARNPVVACVWRRQTFSAAVETCDPEMTAAILAETLPGLTKVLGGSVNNTAPILASAYTFSRMLHGAPTSFNDAFYRSFVPELGSILYPRQIELVRRCHKSERGEQDRVGATIFPGLVKVTRGGIPATDQNQETVHMVVRRAQVICECALLSSGNIPMQG
;
A
#
# COMPACT_ATOMS: atom_id res chain seq x y z
N MET A 1 -36.49 -40.49 52.95
CA MET A 1 -35.24 -41.21 52.64
C MET A 1 -34.28 -40.23 51.98
N ARG A 2 -33.16 -39.89 52.63
CA ARG A 2 -32.03 -39.18 52.00
C ARG A 2 -30.86 -40.16 51.98
N GLN A 3 -30.45 -40.56 50.78
CA GLN A 3 -29.32 -41.46 50.57
C GLN A 3 -28.05 -40.64 50.80
N VAL A 4 -27.28 -40.98 51.83
CA VAL A 4 -25.95 -40.40 52.05
C VAL A 4 -25.01 -41.17 51.14
N ASP A 5 -24.56 -40.54 50.06
CA ASP A 5 -23.49 -41.07 49.19
C ASP A 5 -22.18 -41.10 50.00
N ALA A 6 -21.98 -42.19 50.73
CA ALA A 6 -20.78 -42.44 51.50
C ALA A 6 -19.73 -43.10 50.59
N VAL A 7 -18.82 -42.27 50.07
CA VAL A 7 -17.66 -42.72 49.28
C VAL A 7 -16.73 -43.55 50.18
N SER A 8 -16.25 -44.69 49.70
CA SER A 8 -15.36 -45.53 50.53
C SER A 8 -14.04 -44.80 50.81
N GLY A 9 -13.44 -45.02 51.99
CA GLY A 9 -12.18 -44.37 52.36
C GLY A 9 -11.00 -44.72 51.43
N GLU A 10 -11.15 -45.75 50.60
CA GLU A 10 -10.20 -46.16 49.57
C GLU A 10 -10.39 -45.35 48.27
N GLN A 11 -11.64 -45.11 47.87
CA GLN A 11 -11.99 -44.20 46.77
C GLN A 11 -11.58 -42.75 47.07
N TYR A 12 -11.73 -42.30 48.31
CA TYR A 12 -11.27 -40.96 48.72
C TYR A 12 -9.74 -40.80 48.62
N ARG A 13 -8.98 -41.82 49.08
CA ARG A 13 -7.51 -41.83 48.95
C ARG A 13 -7.06 -41.89 47.50
N TYR A 14 -7.71 -42.70 46.67
CA TYR A 14 -7.42 -42.78 45.23
C TYR A 14 -7.68 -41.43 44.53
N ALA A 15 -8.81 -40.77 44.82
CA ALA A 15 -9.14 -39.46 44.27
C ALA A 15 -8.11 -38.38 44.66
N LEU A 16 -7.72 -38.31 45.95
CA LEU A 16 -6.68 -37.37 46.40
C LEU A 16 -5.33 -37.59 45.72
N THR A 17 -4.96 -38.86 45.49
CA THR A 17 -3.72 -39.20 44.81
C THR A 17 -3.76 -38.74 43.36
N ASN A 18 -4.88 -38.95 42.66
CA ASN A 18 -5.08 -38.46 41.29
C ASN A 18 -5.10 -36.93 41.21
N PHE A 19 -5.74 -36.23 42.16
CA PHE A 19 -5.72 -34.77 42.21
C PHE A 19 -4.31 -34.23 42.41
N ARG A 20 -3.51 -34.87 43.28
CA ARG A 20 -2.12 -34.50 43.48
C ARG A 20 -1.29 -34.69 42.20
N ILE A 21 -1.42 -35.83 41.53
CA ILE A 21 -0.72 -36.11 40.26
C ILE A 21 -1.13 -35.12 39.18
N ALA A 22 -2.43 -34.80 39.08
CA ALA A 22 -2.93 -33.82 38.12
C ALA A 22 -2.36 -32.42 38.40
N HIS A 23 -2.32 -31.99 39.67
CA HIS A 23 -1.75 -30.70 40.04
C HIS A 23 -0.23 -30.63 39.78
N GLU A 24 0.52 -31.69 40.09
CA GLU A 24 1.96 -31.78 39.74
C GLU A 24 2.16 -31.66 38.23
N LYS A 25 1.34 -32.34 37.40
CA LYS A 25 1.41 -32.23 35.94
C LYS A 25 1.08 -30.83 35.44
N VAL A 26 0.09 -30.16 36.02
CA VAL A 26 -0.28 -28.79 35.65
C VAL A 26 0.86 -27.81 35.99
N GLU A 27 1.51 -27.95 37.15
CA GLU A 27 2.67 -27.13 37.50
C GLU A 27 3.87 -27.39 36.60
N GLU A 28 4.09 -28.65 36.19
CA GLU A 28 5.14 -28.98 35.24
C GLU A 28 4.87 -28.39 33.85
N GLN A 29 3.62 -28.44 33.38
CA GLN A 29 3.21 -27.75 32.15
C GLN A 29 3.38 -26.22 32.26
N ARG A 30 3.04 -25.63 33.41
CA ARG A 30 3.23 -24.20 33.68
C ARG A 30 4.71 -23.80 33.55
N ARG A 31 5.62 -24.57 34.15
CA ARG A 31 7.07 -24.33 34.05
C ARG A 31 7.60 -24.49 32.63
N GLN A 32 7.10 -25.48 31.87
CA GLN A 32 7.49 -25.65 30.47
C GLN A 32 7.05 -24.46 29.61
N LEU A 33 5.84 -23.94 29.83
CA LEU A 33 5.36 -22.75 29.14
C LEU A 33 6.17 -21.50 29.50
N GLU A 34 6.47 -21.28 30.77
CA GLU A 34 7.33 -20.17 31.20
C GLU A 34 8.73 -20.22 30.56
N GLU A 35 9.30 -21.42 30.42
CA GLU A 35 10.60 -21.61 29.75
C GLU A 35 10.50 -21.39 28.23
N GLN A 36 9.42 -21.85 27.59
CA GLN A 36 9.17 -21.55 26.19
C GLN A 36 9.02 -20.05 25.94
N GLU A 37 8.30 -19.32 26.81
CA GLU A 37 8.17 -17.86 26.69
C GLU A 37 9.52 -17.15 26.78
N LYS A 38 10.40 -17.58 27.70
CA LYS A 38 11.77 -17.06 27.78
C LYS A 38 12.58 -17.33 26.51
N GLN A 39 12.51 -18.55 25.98
CA GLN A 39 13.22 -18.91 24.75
C GLN A 39 12.69 -18.12 23.55
N VAL A 40 11.37 -17.96 23.44
CA VAL A 40 10.73 -17.13 22.41
C VAL A 40 11.17 -15.68 22.53
N ALA A 41 11.24 -15.13 23.74
CA ALA A 41 11.73 -13.76 23.97
C ALA A 41 13.20 -13.59 23.56
N LEU A 42 14.06 -14.55 23.92
CA LEU A 42 15.47 -14.53 23.54
C LEU A 42 15.65 -14.63 22.01
N LEU A 43 14.89 -15.53 21.36
CA LEU A 43 14.90 -15.67 19.91
C LEU A 43 14.43 -14.38 19.23
N ARG A 44 13.36 -13.74 19.73
CA ARG A 44 12.88 -12.44 19.22
C ARG A 44 13.96 -11.35 19.35
N SER A 45 14.62 -11.26 20.50
CA SER A 45 15.72 -10.31 20.71
C SER A 45 16.89 -10.56 19.75
N ARG A 46 17.27 -11.81 19.54
CA ARG A 46 18.34 -12.17 18.61
C ARG A 46 17.97 -11.89 17.15
N ILE A 47 16.73 -12.15 16.77
CA ILE A 47 16.19 -11.80 15.46
C ILE A 47 16.25 -10.28 15.27
N ALA A 48 15.76 -9.49 16.23
CA ALA A 48 15.81 -8.02 16.15
C ALA A 48 17.25 -7.47 15.99
N LEU A 49 18.22 -8.09 16.66
CA LEU A 49 19.64 -7.74 16.52
C LEU A 49 20.19 -8.08 15.12
N LEU A 50 19.87 -9.28 14.61
CA LEU A 50 20.29 -9.72 13.27
C LEU A 50 19.60 -8.94 12.14
N GLU A 51 18.37 -8.49 12.37
CA GLU A 51 17.58 -7.71 11.42
C GLU A 51 17.87 -6.21 11.48
N GLY A 52 18.72 -5.75 12.40
CA GLY A 52 19.12 -4.34 12.54
C GLY A 52 18.07 -3.45 13.20
N THR A 53 16.99 -4.00 13.75
CA THR A 53 15.91 -3.23 14.42
C THR A 53 16.20 -2.96 15.89
N ALA A 54 17.29 -3.52 16.44
CA ALA A 54 17.69 -3.34 17.84
C ALA A 54 18.08 -1.89 18.22
N SER A 55 18.33 -1.02 17.24
CA SER A 55 18.76 0.36 17.47
C SER A 55 17.61 1.31 17.87
N ASP A 56 16.35 0.96 17.57
CA ASP A 56 15.18 1.83 17.79
C ASP A 56 14.54 1.69 19.19
N GLU A 57 14.97 0.74 20.02
CA GLU A 57 14.40 0.58 21.38
C GLU A 57 14.86 1.66 22.37
N ARG A 58 15.75 2.58 21.96
CA ARG A 58 16.27 3.66 22.83
C ARG A 58 15.51 4.98 22.74
N GLN A 59 14.50 5.12 21.87
CA GLN A 59 13.60 6.28 21.87
C GLN A 59 12.23 5.94 22.49
N GLU A 60 12.19 6.12 23.81
CA GLU A 60 11.08 6.68 24.59
C GLU A 60 9.66 6.04 24.51
N GLY A 61 9.31 5.30 25.57
CA GLY A 61 8.23 5.74 26.46
C GLY A 61 6.76 5.50 26.07
N GLY A 62 6.45 4.81 24.99
CA GLY A 62 5.08 4.45 24.63
C GLY A 62 4.78 2.96 24.82
N ARG A 63 3.97 2.59 25.82
CA ARG A 63 3.34 1.26 25.91
C ARG A 63 2.34 1.06 24.76
N HIS A 64 2.81 0.84 23.54
CA HIS A 64 2.00 0.34 22.43
C HIS A 64 2.84 -0.69 21.66
N GLY A 65 2.35 -1.92 21.62
CA GLY A 65 3.07 -3.05 21.05
C GLY A 65 3.40 -2.89 19.57
N GLY A 66 4.58 -3.40 19.19
CA GLY A 66 5.00 -3.80 17.84
C GLY A 66 4.44 -3.01 16.66
N SER A 67 5.26 -2.12 16.09
CA SER A 67 5.02 -1.33 14.87
C SER A 67 4.82 -2.19 13.61
N SER A 68 3.71 -2.90 13.49
CA SER A 68 3.20 -3.31 12.18
C SER A 68 2.35 -2.19 11.61
N VAL A 69 2.63 -1.77 10.39
CA VAL A 69 1.76 -0.83 9.66
C VAL A 69 0.36 -1.41 9.59
N ASP A 70 -0.58 -0.73 10.23
CA ASP A 70 -1.98 -1.12 10.28
C ASP A 70 -2.79 -0.39 9.19
N ASP A 71 -3.99 -0.91 8.91
CA ASP A 71 -4.88 -0.35 7.89
C ASP A 71 -5.24 1.13 8.17
N PHE A 72 -5.22 1.56 9.44
CA PHE A 72 -5.49 2.94 9.83
C PHE A 72 -4.36 3.88 9.41
N SER A 73 -3.11 3.50 9.66
CA SER A 73 -1.93 4.26 9.23
C SER A 73 -1.86 4.37 7.72
N ILE A 74 -2.13 3.27 6.99
CA ILE A 74 -2.20 3.27 5.52
C ILE A 74 -3.29 4.24 5.04
N LYS A 75 -4.49 4.17 5.62
CA LYS A 75 -5.61 5.06 5.24
C LYS A 75 -5.27 6.53 5.47
N ASN A 76 -4.70 6.88 6.62
CA ASN A 76 -4.36 8.26 6.96
C ASN A 76 -3.29 8.83 6.03
N ALA A 77 -2.20 8.09 5.82
CA ALA A 77 -1.11 8.54 4.96
C ALA A 77 -1.56 8.66 3.50
N ALA A 78 -2.33 7.69 3.01
CA ALA A 78 -2.92 7.74 1.68
C ALA A 78 -3.88 8.94 1.52
N SER A 79 -4.69 9.26 2.54
CA SER A 79 -5.57 10.44 2.51
C SER A 79 -4.80 11.77 2.52
N GLN A 80 -3.64 11.85 3.17
CA GLN A 80 -2.78 13.02 3.08
C GLN A 80 -2.22 13.20 1.67
N LEU A 81 -1.72 12.12 1.08
CA LEU A 81 -1.21 12.12 -0.29
C LEU A 81 -2.29 12.48 -1.31
N GLU A 82 -3.49 11.91 -1.17
CA GLU A 82 -4.67 12.22 -2.00
C GLU A 82 -5.00 13.73 -1.98
N ARG A 83 -4.91 14.38 -0.82
CA ARG A 83 -5.14 15.82 -0.69
C ARG A 83 -4.09 16.65 -1.44
N LEU A 84 -2.83 16.23 -1.41
CA LEU A 84 -1.75 16.90 -2.14
C LEU A 84 -1.97 16.81 -3.66
N ILE A 85 -2.28 15.61 -4.16
CA ILE A 85 -2.59 15.40 -5.59
C ILE A 85 -3.79 16.26 -6.00
N ASN A 86 -4.88 16.24 -5.22
CA ASN A 86 -6.08 17.01 -5.54
C ASN A 86 -5.81 18.53 -5.52
N ARG A 87 -5.06 19.02 -4.54
CA ARG A 87 -4.69 20.43 -4.44
C ARG A 87 -3.86 20.85 -5.65
N TRP A 88 -2.83 20.09 -6.01
CA TRP A 88 -2.00 20.38 -7.18
C TRP A 88 -2.83 20.42 -8.47
N ALA A 89 -3.66 19.40 -8.72
CA ALA A 89 -4.50 19.36 -9.91
C ALA A 89 -5.50 20.54 -9.96
N ALA A 90 -6.10 20.90 -8.82
CA ALA A 90 -6.99 22.05 -8.72
C ALA A 90 -6.25 23.39 -8.93
N ASP A 91 -5.02 23.51 -8.42
CA ASP A 91 -4.19 24.70 -8.58
C ASP A 91 -3.80 24.92 -10.05
N ILE A 92 -3.45 23.85 -10.79
CA ILE A 92 -3.20 23.89 -12.24
C ILE A 92 -4.45 24.33 -12.99
N VAL A 93 -5.62 23.79 -12.67
CA VAL A 93 -6.86 24.17 -13.36
C VAL A 93 -7.28 25.60 -13.05
N ARG A 94 -7.02 26.09 -11.83
CA ARG A 94 -7.33 27.47 -11.41
C ARG A 94 -6.40 28.50 -12.07
N ALA A 95 -5.13 28.17 -12.24
CA ALA A 95 -4.11 29.04 -12.84
C ALA A 95 -3.31 28.25 -13.89
N PRO A 96 -3.91 27.94 -15.05
CA PRO A 96 -3.32 27.03 -16.01
C PRO A 96 -2.12 27.67 -16.72
N PRO A 97 -0.94 27.02 -16.76
CA PRO A 97 0.24 27.54 -17.45
C PRO A 97 0.15 27.48 -18.98
N SER A 98 -0.86 26.79 -19.51
CA SER A 98 -1.14 26.58 -20.93
C SER A 98 -2.64 26.29 -21.12
N PRO A 99 -3.18 26.34 -22.34
CA PRO A 99 -4.58 26.00 -22.59
C PRO A 99 -4.97 24.63 -21.99
N LEU A 100 -6.18 24.55 -21.43
CA LEU A 100 -6.67 23.32 -20.78
C LEU A 100 -6.73 22.12 -21.75
N SER A 101 -7.00 22.37 -23.02
CA SER A 101 -6.94 21.37 -24.10
C SER A 101 -5.54 20.76 -24.24
N ASP A 102 -4.50 21.59 -24.15
CA ASP A 102 -3.11 21.18 -24.34
C ASP A 102 -2.62 20.39 -23.13
N ILE A 103 -2.97 20.83 -21.93
CA ILE A 103 -2.67 20.11 -20.68
C ILE A 103 -3.36 18.74 -20.68
N HIS A 104 -4.64 18.70 -21.07
CA HIS A 104 -5.40 17.45 -21.15
C HIS A 104 -4.83 16.51 -22.21
N GLY A 105 -4.57 17.01 -23.42
CA GLY A 105 -4.01 16.21 -24.52
C GLY A 105 -2.63 15.67 -24.20
N ALA A 106 -1.78 16.48 -23.56
CA ALA A 106 -0.46 16.05 -23.12
C ALA A 106 -0.54 14.95 -22.04
N ALA A 107 -1.36 15.16 -21.00
CA ALA A 107 -1.53 14.16 -19.95
C ALA A 107 -2.13 12.85 -20.47
N LEU A 108 -3.16 12.93 -21.34
CA LEU A 108 -3.77 11.75 -21.93
C LEU A 108 -2.79 11.02 -22.86
N GLY A 109 -2.03 11.76 -23.67
CA GLY A 109 -1.02 11.20 -24.56
C GLY A 109 0.11 10.50 -23.83
N ASP A 110 0.53 11.02 -22.67
CA ASP A 110 1.49 10.33 -21.79
C ASP A 110 0.90 9.02 -21.23
N ILE A 111 -0.38 9.02 -20.81
CA ILE A 111 -1.05 7.84 -20.23
C ILE A 111 -1.29 6.74 -21.29
N THR A 112 -1.80 7.11 -22.46
CA THR A 112 -2.23 6.13 -23.49
C THR A 112 -1.15 5.83 -24.52
N GLY A 113 -0.05 6.59 -24.53
CA GLY A 113 0.98 6.52 -25.57
C GLY A 113 0.55 7.12 -26.92
N THR A 114 -0.61 7.78 -26.99
CA THR A 114 -1.18 8.34 -28.24
C THR A 114 -1.45 9.84 -28.10
N TYR A 115 -0.64 10.66 -28.77
CA TYR A 115 -0.77 12.13 -28.74
C TYR A 115 -1.77 12.64 -29.79
N ASP A 116 -3.01 12.16 -29.71
CA ASP A 116 -4.10 12.71 -30.51
C ASP A 116 -4.54 14.07 -29.96
N HIS A 117 -5.04 14.95 -30.84
CA HIS A 117 -5.53 16.25 -30.42
C HIS A 117 -6.77 16.09 -29.52
N ALA A 118 -6.69 16.62 -28.29
CA ALA A 118 -7.82 16.67 -27.38
C ALA A 118 -9.00 17.45 -28.02
N PRO A 119 -10.25 17.12 -27.68
CA PRO A 119 -11.41 17.90 -28.10
C PRO A 119 -11.23 19.37 -27.73
N TYR A 120 -11.72 20.30 -28.56
CA TYR A 120 -11.63 21.74 -28.26
C TYR A 120 -12.35 22.15 -26.95
N ASP A 121 -13.32 21.34 -26.48
CA ASP A 121 -14.17 21.66 -25.32
C ASP A 121 -13.85 20.77 -24.09
N VAL A 122 -12.60 20.78 -23.63
CA VAL A 122 -12.24 20.09 -22.38
C VAL A 122 -12.65 20.92 -21.17
N SER A 123 -13.45 20.33 -20.28
CA SER A 123 -13.85 20.97 -19.04
C SER A 123 -12.73 21.00 -17.98
N PRO A 124 -12.70 22.00 -17.09
CA PRO A 124 -11.80 22.05 -15.93
C PRO A 124 -11.78 20.74 -15.11
N MET A 125 -12.95 20.10 -14.95
CA MET A 125 -13.09 18.85 -14.21
C MET A 125 -12.42 17.67 -14.92
N GLN A 126 -12.47 17.62 -16.26
CA GLN A 126 -11.77 16.60 -17.03
C GLN A 126 -10.26 16.74 -16.86
N VAL A 127 -9.71 17.96 -17.01
CA VAL A 127 -8.28 18.22 -16.79
C VAL A 127 -7.87 17.82 -15.38
N GLN A 128 -8.60 18.27 -14.35
CA GLN A 128 -8.26 17.97 -12.96
C GLN A 128 -8.18 16.46 -12.70
N ASN A 129 -9.15 15.67 -13.17
CA ASN A 129 -9.17 14.24 -12.89
C ASN A 129 -8.15 13.45 -13.73
N ILE A 130 -7.87 13.87 -14.97
CA ILE A 130 -6.79 13.28 -15.77
C ILE A 130 -5.41 13.56 -15.16
N LEU A 131 -5.18 14.78 -14.65
CA LEU A 131 -3.95 15.09 -13.91
C LEU A 131 -3.79 14.20 -12.67
N ARG A 132 -4.88 13.96 -11.91
CA ARG A 132 -4.87 13.04 -10.77
C ARG A 132 -4.57 11.59 -11.17
N HIS A 133 -5.06 11.16 -12.34
CA HIS A 133 -4.78 9.83 -12.89
C HIS A 133 -3.30 9.70 -13.26
N ALA A 134 -2.76 10.65 -14.03
CA ALA A 134 -1.35 10.68 -14.39
C ALA A 134 -0.44 10.63 -13.15
N MET A 135 -0.73 11.45 -12.13
CA MET A 135 0.03 11.42 -10.88
C MET A 135 -0.14 10.11 -10.10
N SER A 136 -1.33 9.48 -10.16
CA SER A 136 -1.55 8.16 -9.55
C SER A 136 -0.72 7.08 -10.24
N GLU A 137 -0.54 7.14 -11.56
CA GLU A 137 0.34 6.23 -12.30
C GLU A 137 1.80 6.42 -11.92
N VAL A 138 2.27 7.66 -11.85
CA VAL A 138 3.65 7.97 -11.41
C VAL A 138 3.91 7.42 -10.01
N ILE A 139 3.02 7.70 -9.05
CA ILE A 139 3.17 7.21 -7.67
C ILE A 139 3.11 5.68 -7.63
N GLY A 140 2.21 5.07 -8.41
CA GLY A 140 2.06 3.62 -8.44
C GLY A 140 3.29 2.92 -9.01
N ASN A 141 3.68 3.31 -10.22
CA ASN A 141 4.71 2.65 -11.00
C ASN A 141 6.11 3.00 -10.50
N GLU A 142 6.40 4.28 -10.25
CA GLU A 142 7.76 4.74 -10.00
C GLU A 142 8.14 4.82 -8.52
N ILE A 143 7.17 4.75 -7.59
CA ILE A 143 7.42 4.96 -6.16
C ILE A 143 6.97 3.79 -5.29
N VAL A 144 5.75 3.30 -5.47
CA VAL A 144 5.24 2.19 -4.62
C VAL A 144 5.70 0.84 -5.16
N ASN A 145 5.68 0.65 -6.47
CA ASN A 145 6.05 -0.61 -7.12
C ASN A 145 7.55 -0.76 -7.35
N ILE A 146 8.29 0.35 -7.41
CA ILE A 146 9.75 0.37 -7.47
C ILE A 146 10.28 0.69 -6.07
N LEU A 147 11.12 -0.19 -5.52
CA LEU A 147 11.78 0.05 -4.24
C LEU A 147 12.82 1.16 -4.41
N VAL A 148 12.42 2.41 -4.21
CA VAL A 148 13.31 3.58 -4.34
C VAL A 148 14.29 3.61 -3.15
N VAL A 149 15.50 3.12 -3.39
CA VAL A 149 16.54 2.94 -2.38
C VAL A 149 17.70 3.90 -2.62
N THR A 150 18.00 4.20 -3.87
CA THR A 150 19.11 5.05 -4.30
C THR A 150 18.61 6.19 -5.17
N ASN A 151 19.48 7.15 -5.48
CA ASN A 151 19.20 8.21 -6.46
C ASN A 151 19.36 7.75 -7.92
N SER A 152 19.71 6.49 -8.18
CA SER A 152 19.76 5.92 -9.54
C SER A 152 18.48 5.13 -9.83
N PRO A 153 17.69 5.54 -10.85
CA PRO A 153 16.48 4.82 -11.23
C PRO A 153 16.81 3.40 -11.72
N GLU A 154 17.90 3.21 -12.47
CA GLU A 154 18.31 1.89 -12.96
C GLU A 154 18.68 0.95 -11.82
N ALA A 155 19.40 1.46 -10.81
CA ALA A 155 19.74 0.68 -9.62
C ALA A 155 18.47 0.27 -8.86
N ASN A 156 17.50 1.18 -8.70
CA ASN A 156 16.23 0.88 -8.04
C ASN A 156 15.41 -0.18 -8.79
N VAL A 157 15.43 -0.18 -10.12
CA VAL A 157 14.82 -1.24 -10.94
C VAL A 157 15.50 -2.59 -10.68
N GLN A 158 16.84 -2.65 -10.66
CA GLN A 158 17.54 -3.92 -10.39
C GLN A 158 17.32 -4.42 -8.96
N LEU A 159 17.34 -3.53 -7.97
CA LEU A 159 17.05 -3.85 -6.58
C LEU A 159 15.63 -4.39 -6.41
N THR A 160 14.66 -3.80 -7.11
CA THR A 160 13.27 -4.30 -7.14
C THR A 160 13.21 -5.72 -7.72
N ARG A 161 13.91 -6.00 -8.82
CA ARG A 161 13.98 -7.35 -9.42
C ARG A 161 14.64 -8.37 -8.48
N ILE A 162 15.71 -7.98 -7.78
CA ILE A 162 16.36 -8.83 -6.78
C ILE A 162 15.36 -9.16 -5.66
N HIS A 163 14.65 -8.16 -5.15
CA HIS A 163 13.61 -8.39 -4.14
C HIS A 163 12.53 -9.36 -4.64
N GLU A 164 11.99 -9.15 -5.85
CA GLU A 164 10.97 -10.04 -6.43
C GLU A 164 11.48 -11.48 -6.55
N HIS A 165 12.71 -11.68 -6.98
CA HIS A 165 13.34 -13.00 -7.06
C HIS A 165 13.55 -13.65 -5.70
N LEU A 166 13.98 -12.87 -4.70
CA LEU A 166 14.08 -13.34 -3.32
C LEU A 166 12.70 -13.70 -2.78
N PHE A 167 11.68 -12.89 -3.04
CA PHE A 167 10.31 -13.08 -2.56
C PHE A 167 9.68 -14.34 -3.17
N ALA A 168 9.93 -14.58 -4.45
CA ALA A 168 9.51 -15.78 -5.16
C ALA A 168 10.19 -17.07 -4.63
N ARG A 169 11.35 -16.97 -3.97
CA ARG A 169 12.04 -18.13 -3.36
C ARG A 169 11.72 -18.31 -1.90
N ASN A 170 11.87 -17.26 -1.11
CA ASN A 170 11.64 -17.24 0.31
C ASN A 170 11.21 -15.83 0.75
N PRO A 171 9.91 -15.61 0.99
CA PRO A 171 9.38 -14.31 1.44
C PRO A 171 10.13 -13.78 2.67
N VAL A 172 10.43 -14.63 3.65
CA VAL A 172 11.13 -14.20 4.88
C VAL A 172 12.51 -13.60 4.56
N VAL A 173 13.26 -14.19 3.63
CA VAL A 173 14.57 -13.65 3.21
C VAL A 173 14.41 -12.33 2.46
N ALA A 174 13.43 -12.25 1.56
CA ALA A 174 13.12 -11.02 0.84
C ALA A 174 12.72 -9.89 1.80
N CYS A 175 11.98 -10.23 2.85
CA CYS A 175 11.58 -9.34 3.93
C CYS A 175 12.77 -8.72 4.65
N VAL A 176 13.70 -9.56 5.11
CA VAL A 176 14.93 -9.13 5.80
C VAL A 176 15.77 -8.27 4.88
N TRP A 177 15.94 -8.72 3.63
CA TRP A 177 16.67 -7.96 2.61
C TRP A 177 16.02 -6.59 2.39
N ARG A 178 14.71 -6.53 2.16
CA ARG A 178 13.96 -5.28 1.95
C ARG A 178 14.17 -4.32 3.11
N ARG A 179 14.05 -4.78 4.36
CA ARG A 179 14.27 -3.93 5.54
C ARG A 179 15.70 -3.39 5.62
N GLN A 180 16.70 -4.24 5.42
CA GLN A 180 18.10 -3.81 5.42
C GLN A 180 18.37 -2.81 4.29
N THR A 181 17.84 -3.06 3.10
CA THR A 181 17.98 -2.17 1.95
C THR A 181 17.28 -0.83 2.19
N PHE A 182 16.07 -0.81 2.78
CA PHE A 182 15.35 0.42 3.14
C PHE A 182 15.99 1.20 4.30
N SER A 183 16.74 0.53 5.17
CA SER A 183 17.52 1.21 6.23
C SER A 183 18.71 2.00 5.68
N ALA A 184 19.20 1.62 4.49
CA ALA A 184 20.27 2.30 3.76
C ALA A 184 19.74 3.19 2.61
N ALA A 185 18.42 3.38 2.53
CA ALA A 185 17.81 4.11 1.43
C ALA A 185 17.98 5.62 1.57
N VAL A 186 17.90 6.34 0.44
CA VAL A 186 17.87 7.81 0.42
C VAL A 186 16.79 8.31 1.37
N GLU A 187 17.08 9.33 2.18
CA GLU A 187 16.10 9.81 3.16
C GLU A 187 14.99 10.65 2.52
N THR A 188 15.28 11.30 1.38
CA THR A 188 14.38 12.23 0.67
C THR A 188 14.44 12.08 -0.84
N CYS A 189 13.32 12.33 -1.51
CA CYS A 189 13.28 12.43 -2.97
C CYS A 189 13.88 13.77 -3.41
N ASP A 190 15.08 13.75 -3.99
CA ASP A 190 15.74 14.97 -4.45
C ASP A 190 14.97 15.63 -5.62
N PRO A 191 15.08 16.96 -5.80
CA PRO A 191 14.41 17.66 -6.90
C PRO A 191 14.83 17.14 -8.29
N GLU A 192 16.09 16.73 -8.44
CA GLU A 192 16.59 16.14 -9.68
C GLU A 192 15.94 14.78 -9.98
N MET A 193 15.81 13.93 -8.96
CA MET A 193 15.10 12.64 -9.08
C MET A 193 13.62 12.86 -9.43
N THR A 194 12.97 13.85 -8.79
CA THR A 194 11.58 14.23 -9.09
C THR A 194 11.42 14.65 -10.55
N ALA A 195 12.34 15.49 -11.04
CA ALA A 195 12.31 15.96 -12.43
C ALA A 195 12.57 14.82 -13.42
N ALA A 196 13.51 13.92 -13.12
CA ALA A 196 13.82 12.76 -13.94
C ALA A 196 12.62 11.81 -14.06
N ILE A 197 11.99 11.45 -12.93
CA ILE A 197 10.79 10.60 -12.90
C ILE A 197 9.69 11.18 -13.79
N LEU A 198 9.41 12.48 -13.66
CA LEU A 198 8.34 13.13 -14.43
C LEU A 198 8.69 13.30 -15.91
N ALA A 199 9.95 13.56 -16.24
CA ALA A 199 10.40 13.66 -17.62
C ALA A 199 10.35 12.30 -18.33
N GLU A 200 10.56 11.20 -17.62
CA GLU A 200 10.46 9.84 -18.17
C GLU A 200 9.01 9.38 -18.31
N THR A 201 8.20 9.58 -17.28
CA THR A 201 6.82 9.06 -17.23
C THR A 201 5.78 9.97 -17.87
N LEU A 202 5.93 11.28 -17.74
CA LEU A 202 4.98 12.29 -18.23
C LEU A 202 5.69 13.36 -19.07
N PRO A 203 6.40 12.98 -20.15
CA PRO A 203 7.22 13.89 -20.94
C PRO A 203 6.40 15.01 -21.60
N GLY A 204 5.23 14.69 -22.16
CA GLY A 204 4.35 15.67 -22.80
C GLY A 204 3.81 16.68 -21.79
N LEU A 205 3.29 16.18 -20.68
CA LEU A 205 2.72 17.02 -19.64
C LEU A 205 3.78 17.90 -18.98
N THR A 206 4.96 17.35 -18.69
CA THR A 206 6.09 18.11 -18.12
C THR A 206 6.46 19.30 -19.01
N LYS A 207 6.46 19.11 -20.33
CA LYS A 207 6.73 20.18 -21.30
C LYS A 207 5.66 21.28 -21.26
N VAL A 208 4.38 20.92 -21.17
CA VAL A 208 3.25 21.87 -21.16
C VAL A 208 3.14 22.61 -19.82
N LEU A 209 3.43 21.94 -18.70
CA LEU A 209 3.39 22.57 -17.37
C LEU A 209 4.55 23.56 -17.14
N GLY A 210 5.68 23.38 -17.83
CA GLY A 210 6.86 24.21 -17.71
C GLY A 210 7.30 24.34 -16.25
N GLY A 211 7.55 25.56 -15.78
CA GLY A 211 7.97 25.82 -14.39
C GLY A 211 6.96 25.39 -13.31
N SER A 212 5.68 25.16 -13.68
CA SER A 212 4.66 24.67 -12.75
C SER A 212 4.88 23.21 -12.34
N VAL A 213 5.73 22.47 -13.07
CA VAL A 213 6.11 21.10 -12.70
C VAL A 213 6.78 21.05 -11.34
N ASN A 214 7.48 22.11 -10.91
CA ASN A 214 8.16 22.14 -9.61
C ASN A 214 7.19 21.98 -8.42
N ASN A 215 5.89 22.22 -8.62
CA ASN A 215 4.87 22.04 -7.60
C ASN A 215 4.55 20.56 -7.30
N THR A 216 5.11 19.60 -8.06
CA THR A 216 4.94 18.16 -7.84
C THR A 216 5.93 17.58 -6.81
N ALA A 217 7.05 18.25 -6.57
CA ALA A 217 8.07 17.82 -5.60
C ALA A 217 7.51 17.43 -4.21
N PRO A 218 6.64 18.22 -3.56
CA PRO A 218 6.05 17.83 -2.28
C PRO A 218 5.15 16.58 -2.37
N ILE A 219 4.55 16.32 -3.54
CA ILE A 219 3.72 15.12 -3.78
C ILE A 219 4.64 13.90 -3.83
N LEU A 220 5.70 13.93 -4.64
CA LEU A 220 6.61 12.78 -4.78
C LEU A 220 7.40 12.52 -3.49
N ALA A 221 7.78 13.56 -2.75
CA ALA A 221 8.37 13.41 -1.42
C ALA A 221 7.39 12.73 -0.45
N SER A 222 6.12 13.14 -0.42
CA SER A 222 5.10 12.49 0.41
C SER A 222 4.80 11.05 -0.04
N ALA A 223 4.78 10.79 -1.35
CA ALA A 223 4.64 9.45 -1.91
C ALA A 223 5.82 8.55 -1.53
N TYR A 224 7.03 9.10 -1.50
CA TYR A 224 8.22 8.38 -1.06
C TYR A 224 8.14 7.99 0.42
N THR A 225 7.75 8.93 1.30
CA THR A 225 7.47 8.63 2.71
C THR A 225 6.38 7.57 2.87
N PHE A 226 5.34 7.62 2.04
CA PHE A 226 4.28 6.61 2.02
C PHE A 226 4.81 5.23 1.62
N SER A 227 5.64 5.14 0.58
CA SER A 227 6.30 3.89 0.15
C SER A 227 7.23 3.34 1.24
N ARG A 228 8.03 4.19 1.89
CA ARG A 228 8.87 3.80 3.04
C ARG A 228 8.05 3.27 4.21
N MET A 229 6.90 3.88 4.51
CA MET A 229 5.98 3.36 5.52
C MET A 229 5.54 1.94 5.14
N LEU A 230 5.08 1.72 3.91
CA LEU A 230 4.59 0.41 3.46
C LEU A 230 5.67 -0.68 3.52
N HIS A 231 6.90 -0.36 3.09
CA HIS A 231 7.94 -1.35 2.84
C HIS A 231 9.02 -1.46 3.91
N GLY A 232 9.20 -0.41 4.71
CA GLY A 232 10.25 -0.30 5.72
C GLY A 232 9.84 -0.71 7.14
N ALA A 233 8.55 -0.92 7.42
CA ALA A 233 8.09 -1.23 8.77
C ALA A 233 8.46 -2.66 9.24
N PRO A 234 8.82 -2.85 10.52
CA PRO A 234 9.10 -4.16 11.10
C PRO A 234 7.80 -4.97 11.29
N THR A 235 7.49 -5.87 10.37
CA THR A 235 6.27 -6.70 10.46
C THR A 235 6.48 -7.85 11.45
N SER A 236 5.60 -7.97 12.45
CA SER A 236 5.75 -8.94 13.53
C SER A 236 5.38 -10.37 13.15
N PHE A 237 4.46 -10.66 12.22
CA PHE A 237 4.04 -12.06 11.96
C PHE A 237 3.51 -12.40 10.55
N ASN A 238 3.65 -11.51 9.55
CA ASN A 238 3.35 -11.84 8.15
C ASN A 238 4.07 -10.84 7.23
N ASP A 239 5.05 -11.33 6.46
CA ASP A 239 5.71 -10.50 5.47
C ASP A 239 4.71 -10.12 4.36
N ALA A 240 4.41 -8.84 4.31
CA ALA A 240 3.48 -8.24 3.39
C ALA A 240 4.29 -7.39 2.40
N PHE A 241 4.27 -7.75 1.13
CA PHE A 241 4.78 -6.88 0.08
C PHE A 241 3.63 -6.10 -0.54
N TYR A 242 3.66 -4.77 -0.45
CA TYR A 242 2.59 -3.94 -0.98
C TYR A 242 2.84 -3.58 -2.45
N ARG A 243 1.84 -3.75 -3.30
CA ARG A 243 1.84 -3.23 -4.68
C ARG A 243 0.71 -2.23 -4.87
N SER A 244 1.00 -1.22 -5.65
CA SER A 244 0.03 -0.26 -6.16
C SER A 244 -0.52 -0.71 -7.50
N PHE A 245 -1.77 -0.37 -7.79
CA PHE A 245 -2.33 -0.50 -9.13
C PHE A 245 -3.20 0.71 -9.48
N VAL A 246 -3.16 1.08 -10.75
CA VAL A 246 -4.03 2.08 -11.36
C VAL A 246 -4.86 1.37 -12.44
N PRO A 247 -6.20 1.35 -12.32
CA PRO A 247 -7.04 0.78 -13.36
C PRO A 247 -6.89 1.54 -14.67
N GLU A 248 -6.77 0.80 -15.79
CA GLU A 248 -6.67 1.37 -17.14
C GLU A 248 -7.92 2.18 -17.49
N LEU A 249 -7.73 3.31 -18.19
CA LEU A 249 -8.83 4.13 -18.70
C LEU A 249 -9.76 3.31 -19.61
N GLY A 250 -11.08 3.50 -19.47
CA GLY A 250 -12.08 2.77 -20.25
C GLY A 250 -12.29 1.31 -19.86
N SER A 251 -11.47 0.75 -18.95
CA SER A 251 -11.63 -0.62 -18.46
C SER A 251 -12.88 -0.78 -17.59
N ILE A 252 -13.31 -2.03 -17.41
CA ILE A 252 -14.51 -2.38 -16.63
C ILE A 252 -14.26 -2.12 -15.14
N LEU A 253 -15.23 -1.54 -14.45
CA LEU A 253 -15.15 -1.38 -13.01
C LEU A 253 -15.35 -2.71 -12.27
N TYR A 254 -14.33 -3.18 -11.56
CA TYR A 254 -14.41 -4.32 -10.66
C TYR A 254 -14.67 -3.85 -9.21
N PRO A 255 -15.87 -4.07 -8.63
CA PRO A 255 -16.25 -3.50 -7.33
C PRO A 255 -15.37 -3.93 -6.14
N ARG A 256 -14.64 -5.05 -6.29
CA ARG A 256 -13.70 -5.56 -5.28
C ARG A 256 -12.37 -4.80 -5.28
N GLN A 257 -11.99 -4.22 -6.41
CA GLN A 257 -10.71 -3.52 -6.58
C GLN A 257 -10.90 -2.01 -6.65
N ILE A 258 -12.09 -1.54 -7.00
CA ILE A 258 -12.37 -0.14 -7.31
C ILE A 258 -13.49 0.41 -6.43
N GLU A 259 -13.30 1.64 -5.97
CA GLU A 259 -14.27 2.45 -5.26
C GLU A 259 -14.63 3.67 -6.10
N LEU A 260 -15.92 3.81 -6.42
CA LEU A 260 -16.44 4.98 -7.13
C LEU A 260 -16.60 6.16 -6.17
N VAL A 261 -15.83 7.23 -6.41
CA VAL A 261 -15.93 8.48 -5.64
C VAL A 261 -17.18 9.28 -6.03
N ARG A 262 -17.64 9.12 -7.27
CA ARG A 262 -18.90 9.69 -7.77
C ARG A 262 -19.63 8.65 -8.61
N ARG A 263 -20.86 8.30 -8.21
CA ARG A 263 -21.74 7.43 -9.00
C ARG A 263 -22.34 8.25 -10.15
N CYS A 264 -22.42 7.67 -11.34
CA CYS A 264 -23.16 8.27 -12.45
C CYS A 264 -24.52 7.58 -12.64
N HIS A 265 -25.42 8.24 -13.37
CA HIS A 265 -26.76 7.72 -13.65
C HIS A 265 -26.79 6.38 -14.40
N LYS A 266 -25.72 6.00 -15.11
CA LYS A 266 -25.63 4.68 -15.77
C LYS A 266 -25.49 3.55 -14.74
N SER A 267 -24.65 3.75 -13.73
CA SER A 267 -24.53 2.89 -12.55
C SER A 267 -25.88 2.63 -11.88
N GLU A 268 -26.69 3.68 -11.73
CA GLU A 268 -28.02 3.61 -11.10
C GLU A 268 -29.03 2.80 -11.94
N ARG A 269 -28.79 2.65 -13.25
CA ARG A 269 -29.61 1.88 -14.18
C ARG A 269 -29.12 0.43 -14.37
N GLY A 270 -28.05 0.03 -13.67
CA GLY A 270 -27.46 -1.30 -13.80
C GLY A 270 -26.63 -1.50 -15.09
N GLU A 271 -26.27 -0.42 -15.78
CA GLU A 271 -25.38 -0.47 -16.93
C GLU A 271 -23.92 -0.67 -16.48
N GLN A 272 -23.10 -1.25 -17.36
CA GLN A 272 -21.69 -1.49 -17.06
C GLN A 272 -20.91 -0.17 -17.10
N ASP A 273 -20.40 0.23 -15.94
CA ASP A 273 -19.55 1.41 -15.80
C ASP A 273 -18.10 1.12 -16.21
N ARG A 274 -17.45 2.16 -16.73
CA ARG A 274 -16.04 2.16 -17.14
C ARG A 274 -15.22 3.17 -16.34
N VAL A 275 -13.93 2.88 -16.17
CA VAL A 275 -12.96 3.78 -15.54
C VAL A 275 -12.84 5.05 -16.39
N GLY A 276 -13.14 6.20 -15.80
CA GLY A 276 -12.93 7.51 -16.44
C GLY A 276 -11.59 8.13 -16.05
N ALA A 277 -11.26 8.12 -14.77
CA ALA A 277 -9.95 8.53 -14.26
C ALA A 277 -9.73 7.98 -12.84
N THR A 278 -8.47 7.84 -12.45
CA THR A 278 -8.08 7.33 -11.13
C THR A 278 -7.68 8.52 -10.28
N ILE A 279 -8.37 8.67 -9.16
CA ILE A 279 -8.17 9.76 -8.21
C ILE A 279 -7.03 9.43 -7.25
N PHE A 280 -6.94 8.16 -6.87
CA PHE A 280 -5.90 7.64 -6.00
C PHE A 280 -5.69 6.15 -6.31
N PRO A 281 -4.45 5.66 -6.36
CA PRO A 281 -4.17 4.27 -6.71
C PRO A 281 -4.73 3.28 -5.68
N GLY A 282 -5.04 2.07 -6.14
CA GLY A 282 -5.38 0.96 -5.27
C GLY A 282 -4.12 0.31 -4.70
N LEU A 283 -4.27 -0.38 -3.56
CA LEU A 283 -3.18 -1.08 -2.90
C LEU A 283 -3.55 -2.53 -2.65
N VAL A 284 -2.61 -3.41 -2.99
CA VAL A 284 -2.69 -4.85 -2.79
C VAL A 284 -1.55 -5.27 -1.87
N LYS A 285 -1.90 -6.01 -0.84
CA LYS A 285 -0.97 -6.75 -0.01
C LYS A 285 -0.74 -8.12 -0.66
N VAL A 286 0.50 -8.38 -1.02
CA VAL A 286 0.98 -9.65 -1.56
C VAL A 286 1.59 -10.45 -0.41
N THR A 287 0.99 -11.60 -0.12
CA THR A 287 1.46 -12.54 0.91
C THR A 287 1.56 -13.92 0.31
N ARG A 288 2.55 -14.71 0.72
CA ARG A 288 2.62 -16.13 0.36
C ARG A 288 2.07 -16.98 1.51
N GLY A 289 1.20 -17.93 1.21
CA GLY A 289 0.64 -18.83 2.23
C GLY A 289 1.74 -19.59 2.98
N GLY A 290 1.59 -19.72 4.30
CA GLY A 290 2.51 -20.48 5.14
C GLY A 290 2.57 -21.96 4.75
N ILE A 291 3.76 -22.54 4.93
CA ILE A 291 4.20 -23.91 4.58
C ILE A 291 3.09 -24.98 4.73
N PRO A 292 2.99 -25.90 3.75
CA PRO A 292 3.07 -27.32 4.10
C PRO A 292 4.22 -28.01 3.36
N ALA A 293 4.74 -29.05 4.01
CA ALA A 293 6.00 -29.75 3.73
C ALA A 293 6.08 -30.53 2.40
N THR A 294 5.13 -30.37 1.47
CA THR A 294 5.05 -31.18 0.25
C THR A 294 4.14 -30.52 -0.78
N ASP A 295 4.59 -29.49 -1.49
CA ASP A 295 4.32 -29.26 -2.92
C ASP A 295 4.93 -27.95 -3.41
N GLN A 296 5.49 -27.96 -4.61
CA GLN A 296 6.28 -26.86 -5.20
C GLN A 296 5.47 -25.65 -5.69
N ASN A 297 4.18 -25.56 -5.34
CA ASN A 297 3.30 -24.51 -5.86
C ASN A 297 2.55 -23.78 -4.75
N GLN A 298 3.29 -23.05 -3.91
CA GLN A 298 2.71 -22.11 -2.96
C GLN A 298 2.06 -20.94 -3.73
N GLU A 299 0.73 -20.86 -3.66
CA GLU A 299 -0.08 -19.82 -4.30
C GLU A 299 0.18 -18.45 -3.66
N THR A 300 0.45 -17.45 -4.50
CA THR A 300 0.61 -16.06 -4.07
C THR A 300 -0.78 -15.47 -3.81
N VAL A 301 -1.05 -15.05 -2.59
CA VAL A 301 -2.32 -14.42 -2.22
C VAL A 301 -2.22 -12.91 -2.38
N HIS A 302 -3.12 -12.36 -3.20
CA HIS A 302 -3.26 -10.93 -3.42
C HIS A 302 -4.51 -10.43 -2.69
N MET A 303 -4.30 -9.64 -1.63
CA MET A 303 -5.38 -9.04 -0.84
C MET A 303 -5.46 -7.54 -1.11
N VAL A 304 -6.58 -7.06 -1.65
CA VAL A 304 -6.81 -5.62 -1.80
C VAL A 304 -6.98 -5.01 -0.41
N VAL A 305 -6.00 -4.20 0.02
CA VAL A 305 -6.04 -3.48 1.31
C VAL A 305 -6.62 -2.08 1.18
N ARG A 306 -6.56 -1.52 -0.03
CA ARG A 306 -7.25 -0.28 -0.41
C ARG A 306 -7.72 -0.39 -1.85
N ARG A 307 -8.99 -0.10 -2.10
CA ARG A 307 -9.51 -0.02 -3.47
C ARG A 307 -8.99 1.24 -4.15
N ALA A 308 -8.75 1.15 -5.46
CA ALA A 308 -8.46 2.33 -6.27
C ALA A 308 -9.69 3.25 -6.25
N GLN A 309 -9.47 4.53 -5.99
CA GLN A 309 -10.55 5.52 -6.04
C GLN A 309 -10.68 6.03 -7.47
N VAL A 310 -11.85 5.90 -8.06
CA VAL A 310 -12.08 6.16 -9.48
C VAL A 310 -13.30 7.03 -9.69
N ILE A 311 -13.24 7.89 -10.71
CA ILE A 311 -14.40 8.53 -11.32
C ILE A 311 -14.75 7.77 -12.61
N CYS A 312 -16.02 7.43 -12.79
CA CYS A 312 -16.46 6.73 -13.99
C CYS A 312 -16.51 7.66 -15.21
N GLU A 313 -16.35 7.08 -16.40
CA GLU A 313 -16.29 7.79 -17.69
C GLU A 313 -17.53 8.68 -17.91
N CYS A 314 -18.72 8.16 -17.65
CA CYS A 314 -19.98 8.91 -17.70
C CYS A 314 -19.98 10.15 -16.79
N ALA A 315 -19.48 10.05 -15.56
CA ALA A 315 -19.43 11.20 -14.64
C ALA A 315 -18.38 12.23 -15.06
N LEU A 316 -17.27 11.75 -15.61
CA LEU A 316 -16.20 12.58 -16.15
C LEU A 316 -16.70 13.41 -17.34
N LEU A 317 -17.43 12.79 -18.28
CA LEU A 317 -18.01 13.45 -19.44
C LEU A 317 -19.20 14.36 -19.09
N SER A 318 -20.08 13.93 -18.18
CA SER A 318 -21.26 14.72 -17.79
C SER A 318 -20.89 16.02 -17.07
N SER A 319 -19.70 16.08 -16.47
CA SER A 319 -19.22 17.28 -15.80
C SER A 319 -18.76 18.38 -16.77
N GLY A 320 -18.62 18.09 -18.06
CA GLY A 320 -18.31 19.07 -19.11
C GLY A 320 -19.53 19.70 -19.78
N ASN A 321 -20.72 19.10 -19.62
CA ASN A 321 -21.96 19.54 -20.27
C ASN A 321 -22.95 20.22 -19.31
N ILE A 322 -22.48 20.91 -18.27
CA ILE A 322 -23.39 21.74 -17.47
C ILE A 322 -23.62 23.04 -18.27
N PRO A 323 -24.80 23.26 -18.90
CA PRO A 323 -25.10 24.59 -19.40
C PRO A 323 -25.08 25.54 -18.19
N MET A 324 -24.23 26.56 -18.24
CA MET A 324 -24.36 27.68 -17.33
C MET A 324 -25.71 28.35 -17.65
N GLN A 325 -26.74 28.01 -16.88
CA GLN A 325 -27.95 28.81 -16.85
C GLN A 325 -27.64 30.06 -16.01
N GLY A 326 -27.44 31.17 -16.73
CA GLY A 326 -27.58 32.54 -16.26
C GLY A 326 -28.37 33.30 -17.30
#